data_AF-A0A3D0IA46-F1
#
_entry.id   AF-A0A3D0IA46-F1
#
_cell.length_a   1.000
_cell.length_b   1.000
_cell.length_c   1.000
_cell.angle_alpha   90.00
_cell.angle_beta   90.00
_cell.angle_gamma   90.00
#
_symmetry.space_group_name_H-M   'P 1'
#
loop_
_entity.id
_entity.type
_entity.pdbx_description
1 polymer ?
#
loop_
_entity_poly.entity_id
_entity_poly.type
_entity_poly.pdbx_seq_one_letter_code
_entity_poly.pdbx_strand_id
1 'polypeptide(L)'
;GGPLETALERARQTYVSSFGRDYEEPTKSELLRSAKRLDSGAFEALAELALDVAWLEGKGAQPEKARPDLSHFVRSEAGPADPAVFGRGYDAWLAWAPEEHVTRRLQQEREVFNQAAATLLDLDRLEQWSGNSSDGHGPVRYSEVGLPAGEVSVPGTYTRQSWEGFVKGLVAAVERAGGASPATLDAFKRSYVARFDGNWRRYLMGTPLPAVADAAVRNSPYLRLVDQIESQTRADLPRSGPEPTWMASLHSARAEDAKDAKDAAPWPRYLQALDAVAQDVETAQAQPEAALDLAQRVARREQTSFRSALDLIHEMVPPGSDPQAAERIRQILAMPALNGFSAVLESAATEIDRRWSERIGERFSGELTEAQLKSLYAPREGELARFRSELLDTFYADGRAKPILEDRALTLGEGFRNWLRSADELRDAMFGSGGNLRIAVRLEGVPSQVRGGNGVLVSRRDLRLTCAEGVDSFTYREGTGSHTFQWSPECQEVSLRVWVREGEGERELQPRKEARGPLAFPGLLREAKDLGAGHLRWSLSYPQDGIEVLADYLLRSGDAVLAIAHTEPPSSTRN
;
A
#
# COMPACT_ATOMS: atom_id res chain seq x y z
N GLY A 1 65.81 19.49 -55.28
CA GLY A 1 64.98 18.84 -56.30
C GLY A 1 65.74 17.74 -57.02
N GLY A 2 66.05 16.65 -56.32
CA GLY A 2 66.65 15.43 -56.90
C GLY A 2 65.61 14.35 -57.22
N PRO A 3 65.96 13.29 -57.99
CA PRO A 3 65.04 12.21 -58.35
C PRO A 3 64.37 11.52 -57.15
N LEU A 4 65.08 11.41 -56.03
CA LEU A 4 64.59 10.84 -54.78
C LEU A 4 63.52 11.72 -54.11
N GLU A 5 63.72 13.04 -54.09
CA GLU A 5 62.75 13.98 -53.53
C GLU A 5 61.46 14.00 -54.35
N THR A 6 61.56 13.97 -55.68
CA THR A 6 60.39 13.90 -56.57
C THR A 6 59.63 12.57 -56.41
N ALA A 7 60.33 11.45 -56.20
CA ALA A 7 59.71 10.16 -55.95
C ALA A 7 59.01 10.09 -54.59
N LEU A 8 59.63 10.63 -53.54
CA LEU A 8 59.03 10.73 -52.20
C LEU A 8 57.80 11.63 -52.20
N GLU A 9 57.85 12.76 -52.92
CA GLU A 9 56.71 13.67 -53.05
C GLU A 9 55.53 13.00 -53.77
N ARG A 10 55.79 12.27 -54.86
CA ARG A 10 54.76 11.47 -55.53
C ARG A 10 54.17 10.38 -54.62
N ALA A 11 55.01 9.68 -53.87
CA ALA A 11 54.56 8.64 -52.94
C ALA A 11 53.67 9.23 -51.83
N ARG A 12 54.01 10.41 -51.28
CA ARG A 12 53.16 11.13 -50.31
C ARG A 12 51.83 11.54 -50.92
N GLN A 13 51.84 12.11 -52.13
CA GLN A 13 50.60 12.50 -52.83
C GLN A 13 49.70 11.30 -53.13
N THR A 14 50.28 10.17 -53.56
CA THR A 14 49.55 8.92 -53.76
C THR A 14 48.96 8.42 -52.45
N TYR A 15 49.74 8.42 -51.36
CA TYR A 15 49.28 8.01 -50.04
C TYR A 15 48.13 8.87 -49.52
N VAL A 16 48.26 10.20 -49.56
CA VAL A 16 47.21 11.14 -49.11
C VAL A 16 45.92 10.92 -49.90
N SER A 17 46.03 10.71 -51.21
CA SER A 17 44.89 10.44 -52.09
C SER A 17 44.22 9.10 -51.78
N SER A 18 44.99 8.01 -51.67
CA SER A 18 44.43 6.67 -51.41
C SER A 18 43.87 6.56 -49.99
N PHE A 19 44.61 7.01 -48.98
CA PHE A 19 44.15 6.98 -47.59
C PHE A 19 42.94 7.91 -47.39
N GLY A 20 42.95 9.09 -48.02
CA GLY A 20 41.84 10.02 -48.02
C GLY A 20 40.55 9.39 -48.54
N ARG A 21 40.61 8.77 -49.73
CA ARG A 21 39.46 8.15 -50.40
C ARG A 21 38.98 6.88 -49.69
N ASP A 22 39.91 6.01 -49.29
CA ASP A 22 39.59 4.64 -48.87
C ASP A 22 39.34 4.55 -47.35
N TYR A 23 39.84 5.49 -46.56
CA TYR A 23 39.76 5.44 -45.10
C TYR A 23 39.29 6.76 -44.46
N GLU A 24 39.92 7.90 -44.71
CA GLU A 24 39.59 9.15 -44.01
C GLU A 24 38.16 9.62 -44.31
N GLU A 25 37.82 9.88 -45.57
CA GLU A 25 36.52 10.45 -45.95
C GLU A 25 35.33 9.54 -45.55
N PRO A 26 35.38 8.20 -45.77
CA PRO A 26 34.31 7.31 -45.33
C PRO A 26 34.14 7.30 -43.81
N THR A 27 35.24 7.26 -43.06
CA THR A 27 35.23 7.26 -41.59
C THR A 27 34.67 8.57 -41.05
N LYS A 28 35.10 9.72 -41.59
CA LYS A 28 34.57 11.04 -41.23
C LYS A 28 33.09 11.17 -41.56
N SER A 29 32.69 10.67 -42.73
CA SER A 29 31.28 10.68 -43.12
C SER A 29 30.40 9.85 -42.19
N GLU A 30 30.89 8.72 -41.66
CA GLU A 30 30.18 7.95 -40.64
C GLU A 30 30.15 8.67 -39.30
N LEU A 31 31.28 9.19 -38.83
CA LEU A 31 31.37 9.96 -37.60
C LEU A 31 30.37 11.12 -37.59
N LEU A 32 30.35 11.93 -38.65
CA LEU A 32 29.43 13.07 -38.80
C LEU A 32 27.97 12.64 -38.93
N ARG A 33 27.69 11.48 -39.52
CA ARG A 33 26.32 10.95 -39.62
C ARG A 33 25.84 10.44 -38.26
N SER A 34 26.70 9.73 -37.52
CA SER A 34 26.41 9.20 -36.20
C SER A 34 26.23 10.32 -35.18
N ALA A 35 27.09 11.34 -35.20
CA ALA A 35 27.00 12.51 -34.34
C ALA A 35 25.68 13.31 -34.49
N LYS A 36 25.00 13.20 -35.64
CA LYS A 36 23.70 13.83 -35.91
C LYS A 36 22.50 13.01 -35.45
N ARG A 37 22.72 11.76 -35.00
CA ARG A 37 21.64 10.91 -34.49
C ARG A 37 21.24 11.39 -33.09
N LEU A 38 20.08 10.92 -32.62
CA LEU A 38 19.60 11.11 -31.26
C LEU A 38 19.49 9.74 -30.60
N ASP A 39 20.62 9.02 -30.53
CA ASP A 39 20.76 7.69 -29.94
C ASP A 39 22.03 7.60 -29.09
N SER A 40 22.24 6.45 -28.42
CA SER A 40 23.45 6.19 -27.61
C SER A 40 24.75 6.34 -28.41
N GLY A 41 24.75 5.92 -29.69
CA GLY A 41 25.89 6.05 -30.60
C GLY A 41 26.22 7.49 -30.99
N ALA A 42 25.25 8.41 -30.93
CA ALA A 42 25.50 9.82 -31.17
C ALA A 42 26.42 10.45 -30.12
N PHE A 43 26.33 10.02 -28.87
CA PHE A 43 27.16 10.56 -27.78
C PHE A 43 28.62 10.15 -27.93
N GLU A 44 28.86 8.87 -28.25
CA GLU A 44 30.20 8.35 -28.56
C GLU A 44 30.78 9.07 -29.78
N ALA A 45 29.99 9.17 -30.86
CA ALA A 45 30.41 9.89 -32.06
C ALA A 45 30.71 11.37 -31.80
N LEU A 46 29.98 12.04 -30.91
CA LEU A 46 30.27 13.43 -30.55
C LEU A 46 31.51 13.57 -29.67
N ALA A 47 31.78 12.60 -28.80
CA ALA A 47 33.00 12.59 -28.01
C ALA A 47 34.24 12.43 -28.92
N GLU A 48 34.20 11.50 -29.86
CA GLU A 48 35.27 11.30 -30.84
C GLU A 48 35.40 12.48 -31.82
N LEU A 49 34.27 13.08 -32.25
CA LEU A 49 34.28 14.29 -33.08
C LEU A 49 34.93 15.48 -32.34
N ALA A 50 34.67 15.63 -31.04
CA ALA A 50 35.30 16.66 -30.22
C ALA A 50 36.82 16.47 -30.11
N LEU A 51 37.25 15.23 -29.86
CA LEU A 51 38.67 14.88 -29.80
C LEU A 51 39.35 15.14 -31.15
N ASP A 52 38.67 14.83 -32.24
CA ASP A 52 39.22 15.05 -33.57
C ASP A 52 39.33 16.53 -33.95
N VAL A 53 38.31 17.35 -33.68
CA VAL A 53 38.40 18.81 -33.84
C VAL A 53 39.63 19.36 -33.11
N ALA A 54 39.85 18.93 -31.86
CA ALA A 54 41.01 19.35 -31.08
C ALA A 54 42.35 18.81 -31.65
N TRP A 55 42.34 17.61 -32.25
CA TRP A 55 43.49 16.97 -32.88
C TRP A 55 43.90 17.67 -34.18
N LEU A 56 42.92 18.00 -35.03
CA LEU A 56 43.11 18.76 -36.27
C LEU A 56 43.63 20.17 -35.99
N GLU A 57 43.10 20.86 -34.96
CA GLU A 57 43.59 22.18 -34.53
C GLU A 57 45.04 22.15 -34.07
N GLY A 58 45.42 21.10 -33.34
CA GLY A 58 46.79 20.89 -32.87
C GLY A 58 47.74 20.31 -33.92
N LYS A 59 47.26 20.01 -35.14
CA LYS A 59 47.99 19.27 -36.18
C LYS A 59 48.69 18.00 -35.64
N GLY A 60 48.06 17.30 -34.69
CA GLY A 60 48.61 16.11 -34.05
C GLY A 60 49.87 16.32 -33.20
N ALA A 61 50.25 17.57 -32.87
CA ALA A 61 51.53 17.88 -32.22
C ALA A 61 51.50 17.85 -30.67
N GLN A 62 50.36 17.54 -30.04
CA GLN A 62 50.19 17.64 -28.59
C GLN A 62 50.01 16.25 -27.95
N PRO A 63 51.07 15.67 -27.33
CA PRO A 63 50.99 14.35 -26.69
C PRO A 63 50.09 14.31 -25.44
N GLU A 64 49.70 15.47 -24.91
CA GLU A 64 48.82 15.59 -23.73
C GLU A 64 47.32 15.51 -24.07
N LYS A 65 46.97 15.65 -25.36
CA LYS A 65 45.59 15.47 -25.85
C LYS A 65 45.43 14.04 -26.34
N ALA A 66 44.49 13.30 -25.76
CA ALA A 66 44.21 11.94 -26.22
C ALA A 66 43.84 11.95 -27.72
N ARG A 67 44.54 11.14 -28.51
CA ARG A 67 44.27 10.91 -29.93
C ARG A 67 42.83 10.37 -30.10
N PRO A 68 42.03 10.87 -31.06
CA PRO A 68 40.71 10.30 -31.33
C PRO A 68 40.84 8.85 -31.82
N ASP A 69 39.95 7.98 -31.35
CA ASP A 69 39.83 6.61 -31.83
C ASP A 69 38.70 6.51 -32.86
N LEU A 70 39.04 6.87 -34.10
CA LEU A 70 38.10 6.80 -35.21
C LEU A 70 37.99 5.39 -35.82
N SER A 71 38.72 4.40 -35.29
CA SER A 71 38.76 3.06 -35.90
C SER A 71 37.40 2.35 -35.91
N HIS A 72 36.55 2.67 -34.93
CA HIS A 72 35.17 2.19 -34.82
C HIS A 72 34.24 2.71 -35.92
N PHE A 73 34.58 3.83 -36.55
CA PHE A 73 33.80 4.43 -37.63
C PHE A 73 34.28 4.00 -39.03
N VAL A 74 35.33 3.16 -39.10
CA VAL A 74 35.85 2.66 -40.37
C VAL A 74 34.84 1.68 -41.00
N ARG A 75 34.38 2.01 -42.20
CA ARG A 75 33.55 1.12 -43.01
C ARG A 75 34.44 0.08 -43.72
N SER A 76 34.55 -1.10 -43.14
CA SER A 76 35.28 -2.24 -43.71
C SER A 76 34.43 -3.51 -43.63
N GLU A 77 34.46 -4.33 -44.68
CA GLU A 77 33.79 -5.64 -44.72
C GLU A 77 34.36 -6.62 -43.68
N ALA A 78 35.57 -6.36 -43.16
CA ALA A 78 36.25 -7.19 -42.16
C ALA A 78 36.01 -6.74 -40.70
N GLY A 79 35.15 -5.74 -40.46
CA GLY A 79 34.92 -5.15 -39.14
C GLY A 79 35.80 -3.93 -38.84
N PRO A 80 35.80 -3.41 -37.60
CA PRO A 80 36.55 -2.21 -37.21
C PRO A 80 38.05 -2.40 -37.48
N ALA A 81 38.71 -1.32 -37.89
CA ALA A 81 40.15 -1.36 -38.15
C ALA A 81 40.94 -1.52 -36.85
N ASP A 82 42.15 -2.10 -36.92
CA ASP A 82 43.05 -2.08 -35.77
C ASP A 82 43.35 -0.62 -35.39
N PRO A 83 43.04 -0.19 -34.14
CA PRO A 83 43.15 1.21 -33.74
C PRO A 83 44.56 1.78 -33.92
N ALA A 84 45.59 0.98 -33.67
CA ALA A 84 46.98 1.40 -33.77
C ALA A 84 47.43 1.55 -35.24
N VAL A 85 46.98 0.66 -36.12
CA VAL A 85 47.27 0.71 -37.57
C VAL A 85 46.54 1.87 -38.23
N PHE A 86 45.22 1.99 -38.02
CA PHE A 86 44.44 3.12 -38.55
C PHE A 86 45.02 4.43 -38.03
N GLY A 87 45.35 4.46 -36.73
CA GLY A 87 45.90 5.62 -36.10
C GLY A 87 47.21 6.11 -36.74
N ARG A 88 48.23 5.25 -36.85
CA ARG A 88 49.49 5.65 -37.51
C ARG A 88 49.27 6.15 -38.94
N GLY A 89 48.31 5.56 -39.65
CA GLY A 89 47.92 6.02 -40.97
C GLY A 89 47.29 7.42 -40.96
N TYR A 90 46.38 7.67 -40.03
CA TYR A 90 45.76 8.98 -39.87
C TYR A 90 46.76 10.08 -39.51
N ASP A 91 47.76 9.79 -38.67
CA ASP A 91 48.83 10.75 -38.33
C ASP A 91 49.70 11.08 -39.55
N ALA A 92 50.05 10.07 -40.34
CA ALA A 92 50.82 10.25 -41.58
C ALA A 92 50.00 11.04 -42.62
N TRP A 93 48.70 10.79 -42.70
CA TRP A 93 47.79 11.56 -43.55
C TRP A 93 47.74 13.02 -43.11
N LEU A 94 47.54 13.29 -41.82
CA LEU A 94 47.47 14.65 -41.27
C LEU A 94 48.78 15.43 -41.50
N ALA A 95 49.93 14.74 -41.41
CA ALA A 95 51.24 15.35 -41.63
C ALA A 95 51.53 15.71 -43.11
N TRP A 96 50.91 15.02 -44.07
CA TRP A 96 51.18 15.20 -45.51
C TRP A 96 50.03 15.81 -46.30
N ALA A 97 48.82 15.88 -45.73
CA ALA A 97 47.65 16.45 -46.39
C ALA A 97 47.81 17.96 -46.66
N PRO A 98 47.28 18.49 -47.77
CA PRO A 98 47.27 19.92 -48.04
C PRO A 98 46.54 20.70 -46.93
N GLU A 99 47.11 21.83 -46.50
CA GLU A 99 46.57 22.64 -45.40
C GLU A 99 45.13 23.12 -45.66
N GLU A 100 44.79 23.43 -46.91
CA GLU A 100 43.43 23.82 -47.30
C GLU A 100 42.43 22.67 -47.05
N HIS A 101 42.85 21.42 -47.29
CA HIS A 101 42.01 20.24 -47.07
C HIS A 101 41.73 20.07 -45.57
N VAL A 102 42.78 20.12 -44.74
CA VAL A 102 42.68 19.99 -43.28
C VAL A 102 41.81 21.12 -42.70
N THR A 103 41.98 22.35 -43.18
CA THR A 103 41.21 23.52 -42.73
C THR A 103 39.72 23.38 -43.07
N ARG A 104 39.41 22.94 -44.29
CA ARG A 104 38.02 22.71 -44.73
C ARG A 104 37.36 21.62 -43.90
N ARG A 105 38.08 20.53 -43.62
CA ARG A 105 37.59 19.44 -42.77
C ARG A 105 37.30 19.93 -41.36
N LEU A 106 38.24 20.64 -40.74
CA LEU A 106 38.07 21.22 -39.41
C LEU A 106 36.82 22.12 -39.32
N GLN A 107 36.57 22.95 -40.33
CA GLN A 107 35.36 23.80 -40.37
C GLN A 107 34.07 22.98 -40.41
N GLN A 108 34.02 21.95 -41.26
CA GLN A 108 32.86 21.06 -41.38
C GLN A 108 32.60 20.29 -40.07
N GLU A 109 33.65 19.77 -39.44
CA GLU A 109 33.55 19.02 -38.19
C GLU A 109 33.11 19.92 -37.04
N ARG A 110 33.66 21.15 -36.94
CA ARG A 110 33.22 22.16 -35.96
C ARG A 110 31.76 22.53 -36.12
N GLU A 111 31.27 22.70 -37.35
CA GLU A 111 29.86 23.05 -37.59
C GLU A 111 28.92 21.94 -37.08
N VAL A 112 29.19 20.69 -37.49
CA VAL A 112 28.38 19.54 -37.06
C VAL A 112 28.48 19.34 -35.55
N PHE A 113 29.68 19.46 -34.99
CA PHE A 113 29.91 19.36 -33.56
C PHE A 113 29.09 20.39 -32.79
N ASN A 114 29.15 21.67 -33.16
CA ASN A 114 28.44 22.74 -32.45
C ASN A 114 26.91 22.56 -32.51
N GLN A 115 26.37 22.17 -33.66
CA GLN A 115 24.93 21.92 -33.83
C GLN A 115 24.45 20.73 -32.98
N ALA A 116 25.20 19.63 -33.01
CA ALA A 116 24.85 18.41 -32.29
C ALA A 116 25.09 18.56 -30.77
N ALA A 117 26.18 19.21 -30.36
CA ALA A 117 26.44 19.54 -28.96
C ALA A 117 25.35 20.45 -28.38
N ALA A 118 24.90 21.47 -29.11
CA ALA A 118 23.78 22.31 -28.67
C ALA A 118 22.48 21.51 -28.49
N THR A 119 22.26 20.49 -29.33
CA THR A 119 21.08 19.62 -29.26
C THR A 119 21.16 18.63 -28.09
N LEU A 120 22.34 18.08 -27.79
CA LEU A 120 22.51 17.12 -26.70
C LEU A 120 22.78 17.77 -25.33
N LEU A 121 23.19 19.03 -25.30
CA LEU A 121 23.22 19.86 -24.09
C LEU A 121 21.86 20.52 -23.79
N ASP A 122 20.77 19.95 -24.32
CA ASP A 122 19.39 20.29 -23.99
C ASP A 122 18.78 19.16 -23.15
N LEU A 123 18.43 19.48 -21.90
CA LEU A 123 17.89 18.50 -20.96
C LEU A 123 16.55 17.93 -21.42
N ASP A 124 15.72 18.72 -22.10
CA ASP A 124 14.41 18.27 -22.57
C ASP A 124 14.59 17.26 -23.72
N ARG A 125 15.63 17.44 -24.54
CA ARG A 125 16.01 16.46 -25.59
C ARG A 125 16.57 15.19 -25.00
N LEU A 126 17.42 15.29 -23.97
CA LEU A 126 17.94 14.10 -23.28
C LEU A 126 16.81 13.31 -22.62
N GLU A 127 15.84 13.98 -22.00
CA GLU A 127 14.66 13.33 -21.41
C GLU A 127 13.82 12.62 -22.47
N GLN A 128 13.53 13.29 -23.60
CA GLN A 128 12.82 12.70 -24.74
C GLN A 128 13.52 11.43 -25.28
N TRP A 129 14.85 11.46 -25.35
CA TRP A 129 15.64 10.31 -25.77
C TRP A 129 15.51 9.15 -24.77
N SER A 130 15.73 9.38 -23.47
CA SER A 130 15.64 8.32 -22.45
C SER A 130 14.25 7.70 -22.36
N GLY A 131 13.20 8.49 -22.62
CA GLY A 131 11.82 8.01 -22.66
C GLY A 131 11.54 7.01 -23.78
N ASN A 132 12.34 7.02 -24.86
CA ASN A 132 12.19 6.17 -26.04
C ASN A 132 13.28 5.09 -26.16
N SER A 133 14.26 5.05 -25.25
CA SER A 133 15.40 4.13 -25.32
C SER A 133 15.05 2.73 -24.78
N SER A 134 15.35 1.70 -25.57
CA SER A 134 15.30 0.29 -25.15
C SER A 134 16.59 -0.21 -24.49
N ASP A 135 17.66 0.59 -24.51
CA ASP A 135 19.03 0.13 -24.27
C ASP A 135 19.42 0.18 -22.77
N GLY A 136 18.47 -0.09 -21.88
CA GLY A 136 18.69 -0.03 -20.42
C GLY A 136 18.71 1.38 -19.83
N HIS A 137 18.41 2.42 -20.63
CA HIS A 137 18.28 3.81 -20.19
C HIS A 137 16.82 4.25 -19.99
N GLY A 138 15.94 3.30 -19.70
CA GLY A 138 14.53 3.56 -19.44
C GLY A 138 14.29 4.24 -18.09
N PRO A 139 13.06 4.74 -17.85
CA PRO A 139 12.70 5.35 -16.58
C PRO A 139 12.65 4.31 -15.46
N VAL A 140 13.12 4.69 -14.27
CA VAL A 140 13.09 3.85 -13.06
C VAL A 140 11.70 3.90 -12.41
N ARG A 141 11.13 2.73 -12.12
CA ARG A 141 9.76 2.56 -11.60
C ARG A 141 9.69 1.67 -10.37
N TYR A 142 8.73 1.93 -9.49
CA TYR A 142 8.48 1.10 -8.29
C TYR A 142 8.20 -0.38 -8.60
N SER A 143 7.62 -0.67 -9.76
CA SER A 143 7.34 -2.05 -10.19
C SER A 143 8.59 -2.91 -10.35
N GLU A 144 9.75 -2.30 -10.64
CA GLU A 144 11.03 -3.01 -10.78
C GLU A 144 11.50 -3.63 -9.46
N VAL A 145 11.13 -3.01 -8.34
CA VAL A 145 11.43 -3.51 -6.99
C VAL A 145 10.25 -4.26 -6.37
N GLY A 146 9.17 -4.50 -7.12
CA GLY A 146 7.99 -5.25 -6.66
C GLY A 146 7.01 -4.44 -5.81
N LEU A 147 7.05 -3.11 -5.88
CA LEU A 147 6.07 -2.23 -5.26
C LEU A 147 4.93 -1.88 -6.25
N PRO A 148 3.74 -1.48 -5.77
CA PRO A 148 2.66 -1.02 -6.63
C PRO A 148 3.12 0.10 -7.57
N ALA A 149 2.58 0.12 -8.79
CA ALA A 149 2.85 1.21 -9.72
C ALA A 149 2.40 2.54 -9.09
N GLY A 150 3.29 3.52 -9.11
CA GLY A 150 3.02 4.88 -8.65
C GLY A 150 2.99 5.86 -9.82
N GLU A 151 2.49 7.06 -9.56
CA GLU A 151 2.43 8.14 -10.56
C GLU A 151 3.80 8.78 -10.85
N VAL A 152 4.80 8.50 -10.01
CA VAL A 152 6.15 9.07 -10.10
C VAL A 152 7.13 8.02 -10.61
N SER A 153 7.98 8.43 -11.55
CA SER A 153 9.16 7.69 -12.02
C SER A 153 10.35 8.64 -12.15
N VAL A 154 11.56 8.09 -12.16
CA VAL A 154 12.77 8.88 -12.47
C VAL A 154 13.06 8.71 -13.96
N PRO A 155 13.12 9.79 -14.77
CA PRO A 155 13.54 9.69 -16.16
C PRO A 155 14.93 9.04 -16.27
N GLY A 156 15.11 8.15 -17.25
CA GLY A 156 16.32 7.35 -17.37
C GLY A 156 17.60 8.18 -17.54
N THR A 157 17.50 9.39 -18.09
CA THR A 157 18.61 10.36 -18.15
C THR A 157 19.22 10.70 -16.79
N TYR A 158 18.44 10.59 -15.71
CA TYR A 158 18.86 10.91 -14.35
C TYR A 158 19.22 9.67 -13.52
N THR A 159 19.69 8.61 -14.17
CA THR A 159 20.30 7.46 -13.49
C THR A 159 21.81 7.59 -13.46
N ARG A 160 22.45 6.90 -12.53
CA ARG A 160 23.91 6.80 -12.45
C ARG A 160 24.51 6.21 -13.71
N GLN A 161 23.90 5.14 -14.23
CA GLN A 161 24.34 4.50 -15.48
C GLN A 161 24.35 5.49 -16.64
N SER A 162 23.31 6.32 -16.75
CA SER A 162 23.21 7.35 -17.76
C SER A 162 24.26 8.46 -17.57
N TRP A 163 24.46 8.91 -16.33
CA TRP A 163 25.50 9.88 -16.01
C TRP A 163 26.90 9.39 -16.38
N GLU A 164 27.30 8.22 -15.86
CA GLU A 164 28.62 7.63 -16.03
C GLU A 164 28.87 7.16 -17.46
N GLY A 165 27.84 6.60 -18.11
CA GLY A 165 27.93 6.03 -19.45
C GLY A 165 27.92 7.05 -20.58
N PHE A 166 27.22 8.19 -20.44
CA PHE A 166 27.15 9.17 -21.53
C PHE A 166 27.25 10.64 -21.11
N VAL A 167 26.49 11.12 -20.12
CA VAL A 167 26.40 12.57 -19.85
C VAL A 167 27.77 13.14 -19.46
N LYS A 168 28.50 12.44 -18.58
CA LYS A 168 29.84 12.85 -18.14
C LYS A 168 30.84 12.95 -19.30
N GLY A 169 30.78 12.00 -20.23
CA GLY A 169 31.61 11.97 -21.44
C GLY A 169 31.30 13.12 -22.39
N LEU A 170 30.02 13.37 -22.66
CA LEU A 170 29.55 14.48 -23.49
C LEU A 170 30.03 15.83 -22.94
N VAL A 171 29.85 16.05 -21.63
CA VAL A 171 30.30 17.27 -20.96
C VAL A 171 31.80 17.47 -21.12
N ALA A 172 32.60 16.43 -20.88
CA ALA A 172 34.05 16.50 -21.04
C ALA A 172 34.48 16.73 -22.49
N ALA A 173 33.78 16.14 -23.46
CA ALA A 173 34.04 16.33 -24.88
C ALA A 173 33.79 17.79 -25.31
N VAL A 174 32.65 18.37 -24.93
CA VAL A 174 32.33 19.77 -25.21
C VAL A 174 33.30 20.74 -24.55
N GLU A 175 33.72 20.45 -23.32
CA GLU A 175 34.70 21.24 -22.59
C GLU A 175 36.07 21.29 -23.31
N ARG A 176 36.54 20.15 -23.83
CA ARG A 176 37.83 20.06 -24.54
C ARG A 176 37.83 20.73 -25.91
N ALA A 177 36.74 20.61 -26.67
CA ALA A 177 36.65 21.12 -28.04
C ALA A 177 36.22 22.60 -28.12
N GLY A 178 35.78 23.20 -27.01
CA GLY A 178 35.36 24.61 -26.99
C GLY A 178 34.10 24.92 -27.79
N GLY A 179 33.26 23.91 -28.07
CA GLY A 179 32.03 24.06 -28.86
C GLY A 179 30.86 24.72 -28.14
N ALA A 180 30.96 24.89 -26.82
CA ALA A 180 30.05 25.71 -26.03
C ALA A 180 30.86 26.69 -25.16
N SER A 181 30.26 27.86 -24.87
CA SER A 181 30.87 28.78 -23.91
C SER A 181 30.97 28.12 -22.53
N PRO A 182 32.00 28.40 -21.71
CA PRO A 182 32.09 27.88 -20.35
C PRO A 182 30.83 28.17 -19.52
N ALA A 183 30.22 29.35 -19.72
CA ALA A 183 28.97 29.73 -19.06
C ALA A 183 27.78 28.84 -19.44
N THR A 184 27.68 28.43 -20.72
CA THR A 184 26.65 27.51 -21.21
C THR A 184 26.82 26.13 -20.58
N LEU A 185 28.06 25.62 -20.54
CA LEU A 185 28.35 24.31 -19.97
C LEU A 185 28.10 24.27 -18.46
N ASP A 186 28.48 25.32 -17.74
CA ASP A 186 28.21 25.45 -16.30
C ASP A 186 26.70 25.56 -16.01
N ALA A 187 25.95 26.29 -16.86
CA ALA A 187 24.51 26.37 -16.74
C ALA A 187 23.85 25.00 -16.97
N PHE A 188 24.31 24.23 -17.96
CA PHE A 188 23.87 22.85 -18.19
C PHE A 188 24.18 21.95 -16.99
N LYS A 189 25.44 21.93 -16.51
CA LYS A 189 25.87 21.14 -15.34
C LYS A 189 24.98 21.42 -14.13
N ARG A 190 24.77 22.71 -13.78
CA ARG A 190 23.90 23.10 -12.66
C ARG A 190 22.45 22.65 -12.85
N SER A 191 21.90 22.82 -14.06
CA SER A 191 20.52 22.45 -14.36
C SER A 191 20.31 20.93 -14.34
N TYR A 192 21.28 20.17 -14.85
CA TYR A 192 21.28 18.71 -14.81
C TYR A 192 21.27 18.20 -13.36
N VAL A 193 22.18 18.71 -12.53
CA VAL A 193 22.24 18.34 -11.10
C VAL A 193 20.91 18.67 -10.39
N ALA A 194 20.37 19.86 -10.61
CA ALA A 194 19.10 20.27 -9.99
C ALA A 194 17.93 19.35 -10.40
N ARG A 195 17.83 18.96 -11.68
CA ARG A 195 16.81 18.02 -12.14
C ARG A 195 17.05 16.59 -11.64
N PHE A 196 18.30 16.14 -11.58
CA PHE A 196 18.67 14.85 -11.01
C PHE A 196 18.22 14.75 -9.55
N ASP A 197 18.68 15.69 -8.72
CA ASP A 197 18.38 15.71 -7.28
C ASP A 197 16.86 15.88 -7.04
N GLY A 198 16.19 16.73 -7.83
CA GLY A 198 14.75 16.97 -7.75
C GLY A 198 13.89 15.77 -8.15
N ASN A 199 14.27 15.02 -9.19
CA ASN A 199 13.53 13.83 -9.62
C ASN A 199 13.68 12.68 -8.61
N TRP A 200 14.89 12.42 -8.11
CA TRP A 200 15.09 11.40 -7.06
C TRP A 200 14.40 11.76 -5.75
N ARG A 201 14.41 13.03 -5.34
CA ARG A 201 13.64 13.47 -4.17
C ARG A 201 12.14 13.28 -4.39
N ARG A 202 11.60 13.62 -5.56
CA ARG A 202 10.18 13.39 -5.89
C ARG A 202 9.83 11.90 -5.84
N TYR A 203 10.71 11.04 -6.34
CA TYR A 203 10.56 9.58 -6.29
C TYR A 203 10.57 9.06 -4.83
N LEU A 204 11.53 9.48 -4.01
CA LEU A 204 11.52 9.16 -2.57
C LEU A 204 10.20 9.60 -1.90
N MET A 205 9.79 10.84 -2.12
CA MET A 205 8.55 11.39 -1.54
C MET A 205 7.30 10.69 -2.06
N GLY A 206 7.29 10.24 -3.32
CA GLY A 206 6.18 9.55 -3.95
C GLY A 206 6.08 8.04 -3.66
N THR A 207 6.96 7.48 -2.82
CA THR A 207 7.01 6.03 -2.59
C THR A 207 5.69 5.49 -2.03
N PRO A 208 5.04 4.49 -2.65
CA PRO A 208 3.81 3.92 -2.10
C PRO A 208 4.11 3.15 -0.80
N LEU A 209 3.35 3.41 0.26
CA LEU A 209 3.47 2.75 1.57
C LEU A 209 2.15 2.07 2.01
N PRO A 210 1.53 1.20 1.20
CA PRO A 210 0.29 0.53 1.59
C PRO A 210 0.50 -0.38 2.80
N ALA A 211 -0.48 -0.42 3.69
CA ALA A 211 -0.56 -1.43 4.74
C ALA A 211 -0.88 -2.79 4.10
N VAL A 212 0.10 -3.69 4.06
CA VAL A 212 -0.05 -5.04 3.49
C VAL A 212 0.50 -6.04 4.51
N ALA A 213 -0.18 -7.17 4.67
CA ALA A 213 0.36 -8.31 5.41
C ALA A 213 1.38 -9.05 4.53
N ASP A 214 2.64 -9.04 4.96
CA ASP A 214 3.72 -9.75 4.27
C ASP A 214 4.72 -10.26 5.32
N ALA A 215 4.82 -11.59 5.42
CA ALA A 215 5.74 -12.24 6.35
C ALA A 215 7.21 -12.22 5.87
N ALA A 216 7.47 -11.84 4.61
CA ALA A 216 8.81 -11.86 4.01
C ALA A 216 9.67 -10.63 4.39
N VAL A 217 9.82 -10.38 5.70
CA VAL A 217 10.54 -9.22 6.26
C VAL A 217 11.93 -9.03 5.64
N ARG A 218 12.70 -10.11 5.51
CA ARG A 218 14.07 -10.10 4.95
C ARG A 218 14.14 -9.81 3.45
N ASN A 219 13.09 -10.15 2.71
CA ASN A 219 13.03 -10.01 1.26
C ASN A 219 12.13 -8.84 0.85
N SER A 220 11.88 -7.92 1.78
CA SER A 220 10.95 -6.83 1.59
C SER A 220 11.32 -5.97 0.37
N PRO A 221 10.35 -5.62 -0.49
CA PRO A 221 10.61 -4.75 -1.65
C PRO A 221 11.16 -3.37 -1.26
N TYR A 222 10.91 -2.91 -0.03
CA TYR A 222 11.44 -1.64 0.48
C TYR A 222 12.95 -1.65 0.72
N LEU A 223 13.55 -2.81 1.03
CA LEU A 223 15.01 -2.94 1.13
C LEU A 223 15.66 -2.76 -0.25
N ARG A 224 15.09 -3.42 -1.26
CA ARG A 224 15.52 -3.26 -2.66
C ARG A 224 15.33 -1.83 -3.17
N LEU A 225 14.26 -1.15 -2.77
CA LEU A 225 14.03 0.26 -3.08
C LEU A 225 15.14 1.14 -2.50
N VAL A 226 15.51 0.94 -1.23
CA VAL A 226 16.58 1.70 -0.57
C VAL A 226 17.91 1.49 -1.30
N ASP A 227 18.26 0.24 -1.62
CA ASP A 227 19.47 -0.08 -2.39
C ASP A 227 19.45 0.56 -3.79
N GLN A 228 18.29 0.58 -4.46
CA GLN A 228 18.13 1.22 -5.77
C GLN A 228 18.33 2.73 -5.69
N ILE A 229 17.67 3.42 -4.76
CA ILE A 229 17.82 4.88 -4.61
C ILE A 229 19.26 5.22 -4.21
N GLU A 230 19.84 4.48 -3.27
CA GLU A 230 21.19 4.74 -2.79
C GLU A 230 22.24 4.57 -3.89
N SER A 231 22.22 3.44 -4.59
CA SER A 231 23.21 3.13 -5.63
C SER A 231 23.17 4.13 -6.79
N GLN A 232 21.99 4.63 -7.14
CA GLN A 232 21.79 5.61 -8.20
C GLN A 232 22.18 7.02 -7.77
N THR A 233 21.89 7.40 -6.53
CA THR A 233 22.17 8.75 -6.02
C THR A 233 23.63 8.99 -5.68
N ARG A 234 24.44 7.93 -5.54
CA ARG A 234 25.91 7.98 -5.43
C ARG A 234 26.65 8.38 -6.73
N ALA A 235 25.93 8.82 -7.78
CA ALA A 235 26.57 9.33 -8.99
C ALA A 235 27.50 10.52 -8.69
N ASP A 236 28.72 10.47 -9.26
CA ASP A 236 29.75 11.51 -9.16
C ASP A 236 29.39 12.72 -10.04
N LEU A 237 28.41 13.50 -9.60
CA LEU A 237 27.91 14.68 -10.30
C LEU A 237 28.79 15.92 -10.04
N PRO A 238 28.90 16.86 -10.99
CA PRO A 238 29.72 18.07 -10.87
C PRO A 238 29.02 19.12 -9.98
N ARG A 239 28.84 18.80 -8.70
CA ARG A 239 28.19 19.66 -7.71
C ARG A 239 29.14 20.80 -7.31
N SER A 240 28.64 22.03 -7.34
CA SER A 240 29.37 23.21 -6.84
C SER A 240 29.20 23.42 -5.33
N GLY A 241 28.36 22.62 -4.68
CA GLY A 241 28.03 22.70 -3.25
C GLY A 241 27.88 21.32 -2.64
N PRO A 242 27.54 21.24 -1.34
CA PRO A 242 27.32 19.96 -0.67
C PRO A 242 26.15 19.21 -1.30
N GLU A 243 26.19 17.89 -1.16
CA GLU A 243 25.07 17.02 -1.48
C GLU A 243 23.79 17.43 -0.74
N PRO A 244 22.60 17.27 -1.34
CA PRO A 244 21.34 17.50 -0.63
C PRO A 244 21.25 16.69 0.67
N THR A 245 20.78 17.34 1.73
CA THR A 245 20.83 16.75 3.08
C THR A 245 20.00 15.48 3.22
N TRP A 246 18.91 15.34 2.46
CA TRP A 246 18.11 14.10 2.44
C TRP A 246 18.89 12.91 1.87
N MET A 247 19.75 13.16 0.88
CA MET A 247 20.55 12.14 0.20
C MET A 247 21.69 11.71 1.14
N ALA A 248 22.35 12.68 1.79
CA ALA A 248 23.36 12.42 2.80
C ALA A 248 22.80 11.64 4.02
N SER A 249 21.54 11.91 4.42
CA SER A 249 20.82 11.14 5.44
C SER A 249 20.57 9.70 5.00
N LEU A 250 20.12 9.48 3.76
CA LEU A 250 19.92 8.14 3.21
C LEU A 250 21.24 7.36 3.15
N HIS A 251 22.31 7.96 2.62
CA HIS A 251 23.63 7.33 2.53
C HIS A 251 24.20 7.02 3.92
N SER A 252 24.01 7.92 4.88
CA SER A 252 24.43 7.69 6.27
C SER A 252 23.67 6.52 6.91
N ALA A 253 22.36 6.43 6.71
CA ALA A 253 21.56 5.32 7.23
C ALA A 253 21.89 3.99 6.56
N ARG A 254 22.23 4.02 5.26
CA ARG A 254 22.59 2.84 4.46
C ARG A 254 24.08 2.44 4.59
N ALA A 255 24.88 3.18 5.37
CA ALA A 255 26.31 2.91 5.51
C ALA A 255 26.59 1.52 6.10
N GLU A 256 27.45 0.75 5.43
CA GLU A 256 27.90 -0.58 5.87
C GLU A 256 29.14 -0.51 6.77
N ASP A 257 29.88 0.60 6.69
CA ASP A 257 31.05 0.86 7.51
C ASP A 257 30.71 1.82 8.65
N ALA A 258 31.36 1.62 9.79
CA ALA A 258 31.25 2.55 10.91
C ALA A 258 32.03 3.84 10.60
N LYS A 259 31.47 4.99 10.98
CA LYS A 259 32.17 6.27 10.87
C LYS A 259 33.39 6.34 11.81
N ASP A 260 33.31 5.67 12.96
CA ASP A 260 34.35 5.59 13.97
C ASP A 260 34.61 4.13 14.39
N ALA A 261 35.87 3.79 14.72
CA ALA A 261 36.27 2.44 15.13
C ALA A 261 35.58 1.91 16.41
N LYS A 262 34.85 2.78 17.12
CA LYS A 262 34.09 2.45 18.34
C LYS A 262 32.60 2.27 18.09
N ASP A 263 32.10 2.68 16.93
CA ASP A 263 30.69 2.59 16.59
C ASP A 263 30.43 1.35 15.73
N ALA A 264 29.24 0.78 15.85
CA ALA A 264 28.78 -0.24 14.92
C ALA A 264 28.08 0.44 13.74
N ALA A 265 28.34 -0.07 12.53
CA ALA A 265 27.74 0.46 11.31
C ALA A 265 26.19 0.39 11.38
N PRO A 266 25.49 1.43 10.89
CA PRO A 266 24.04 1.53 11.04
C PRO A 266 23.29 0.45 10.25
N TRP A 267 23.70 0.17 9.01
CA TRP A 267 22.97 -0.79 8.16
C TRP A 267 23.02 -2.24 8.68
N PRO A 268 24.18 -2.80 9.08
CA PRO A 268 24.22 -4.11 9.71
C PRO A 268 23.38 -4.22 10.99
N ARG A 269 23.37 -3.18 11.84
CA ARG A 269 22.51 -3.14 13.04
C ARG A 269 21.03 -3.21 12.66
N TYR A 270 20.63 -2.48 11.62
CA TYR A 270 19.27 -2.49 11.11
C TYR A 270 18.86 -3.85 10.55
N LEU A 271 19.71 -4.48 9.73
CA LEU A 271 19.46 -5.84 9.23
C LEU A 271 19.33 -6.85 10.38
N GLN A 272 20.17 -6.76 11.41
CA GLN A 272 20.06 -7.59 12.61
C GLN A 272 18.75 -7.37 13.37
N ALA A 273 18.29 -6.12 13.47
CA ALA A 273 16.98 -5.82 14.07
C ALA A 273 15.83 -6.42 13.24
N LEU A 274 15.93 -6.36 11.90
CA LEU A 274 14.98 -7.02 11.01
C LEU A 274 15.04 -8.55 11.11
N ASP A 275 16.20 -9.14 11.38
CA ASP A 275 16.31 -10.59 11.62
C ASP A 275 15.53 -11.03 12.87
N ALA A 276 15.60 -10.24 13.95
CA ALA A 276 14.80 -10.49 15.14
C ALA A 276 13.30 -10.36 14.86
N VAL A 277 12.90 -9.34 14.07
CA VAL A 277 11.51 -9.18 13.63
C VAL A 277 11.08 -10.37 12.77
N ALA A 278 11.90 -10.82 11.81
CA ALA A 278 11.60 -11.95 10.94
C ALA A 278 11.40 -13.24 11.74
N GLN A 279 12.22 -13.47 12.78
CA GLN A 279 12.08 -14.62 13.68
C GLN A 279 10.77 -14.59 14.49
N ASP A 280 10.39 -13.41 15.00
CA ASP A 280 9.11 -13.24 15.70
C ASP A 280 7.92 -13.47 14.76
N VAL A 281 7.99 -12.96 13.52
CA VAL A 281 6.98 -13.19 12.49
C VAL A 281 6.88 -14.67 12.13
N GLU A 282 8.00 -15.37 11.92
CA GLU A 282 8.02 -16.80 11.61
C GLU A 282 7.38 -17.62 12.75
N THR A 283 7.72 -17.29 13.99
CA THR A 283 7.13 -17.93 15.18
C THR A 283 5.61 -17.69 15.24
N ALA A 284 5.17 -16.45 15.00
CA ALA A 284 3.75 -16.09 14.99
C ALA A 284 2.98 -16.75 13.83
N GLN A 285 3.61 -16.95 12.67
CA GLN A 285 3.00 -17.67 11.55
C GLN A 285 2.85 -19.17 11.84
N ALA A 286 3.82 -19.76 12.53
CA ALA A 286 3.78 -21.17 12.91
C ALA A 286 2.80 -21.45 14.08
N GLN A 287 2.60 -20.48 14.97
CA GLN A 287 1.83 -20.63 16.20
C GLN A 287 0.89 -19.43 16.41
N PRO A 288 -0.41 -19.56 16.07
CA PRO A 288 -1.39 -18.48 16.23
C PRO A 288 -1.51 -17.95 17.67
N GLU A 289 -1.33 -18.78 18.70
CA GLU A 289 -1.28 -18.35 20.10
C GLU A 289 -0.11 -17.38 20.37
N ALA A 290 1.06 -17.68 19.82
CA ALA A 290 2.24 -16.82 19.93
C ALA A 290 2.05 -15.50 19.16
N ALA A 291 1.32 -15.53 18.04
CA ALA A 291 0.94 -14.32 17.31
C ALA A 291 0.06 -13.39 18.16
N LEU A 292 -0.94 -13.96 18.84
CA LEU A 292 -1.83 -13.20 19.71
C LEU A 292 -1.08 -12.59 20.90
N ASP A 293 -0.24 -13.38 21.59
CA ASP A 293 0.60 -12.88 22.69
C ASP A 293 1.51 -11.72 22.24
N LEU A 294 2.20 -11.91 21.12
CA LEU A 294 3.08 -10.89 20.54
C LEU A 294 2.30 -9.61 20.16
N ALA A 295 1.15 -9.73 19.51
CA ALA A 295 0.30 -8.60 19.16
C ALA A 295 -0.17 -7.84 20.42
N GLN A 296 -0.54 -8.55 21.49
CA GLN A 296 -0.94 -7.95 22.76
C GLN A 296 0.22 -7.21 23.42
N ARG A 297 1.44 -7.78 23.45
CA ARG A 297 2.64 -7.09 23.99
C ARG A 297 2.94 -5.80 23.22
N VAL A 298 2.88 -5.83 21.89
CA VAL A 298 3.08 -4.63 21.07
C VAL A 298 2.03 -3.56 21.38
N ALA A 299 0.75 -3.95 21.49
CA ALA A 299 -0.35 -3.05 21.82
C ALA A 299 -0.24 -2.45 23.24
N ARG A 300 0.29 -3.21 24.20
CA ARG A 300 0.59 -2.74 25.57
C ARG A 300 1.84 -1.87 25.65
N ARG A 301 2.51 -1.63 24.52
CA ARG A 301 3.73 -0.83 24.40
C ARG A 301 4.93 -1.42 25.12
N GLU A 302 4.98 -2.74 25.26
CA GLU A 302 6.16 -3.45 25.77
C GLU A 302 7.30 -3.42 24.73
N GLN A 303 8.55 -3.52 25.19
CA GLN A 303 9.71 -3.54 24.29
C GLN A 303 9.77 -4.87 23.54
N THR A 304 9.52 -4.83 22.22
CA THR A 304 9.57 -5.98 21.31
C THR A 304 10.60 -5.76 20.20
N SER A 305 10.86 -6.77 19.38
CA SER A 305 11.69 -6.65 18.17
C SER A 305 11.19 -5.53 17.24
N PHE A 306 9.87 -5.43 17.02
CA PHE A 306 9.25 -4.40 16.18
C PHE A 306 9.55 -2.98 16.70
N ARG A 307 9.33 -2.72 17.98
CA ARG A 307 9.61 -1.38 18.55
C ARG A 307 11.09 -1.06 18.52
N SER A 308 11.93 -2.03 18.87
CA SER A 308 13.39 -1.86 18.82
C SER A 308 13.89 -1.52 17.41
N ALA A 309 13.30 -2.12 16.38
CA ALA A 309 13.60 -1.80 14.99
C ALA A 309 13.16 -0.36 14.62
N LEU A 310 11.96 0.07 15.04
CA LEU A 310 11.50 1.45 14.82
C LEU A 310 12.34 2.48 15.58
N ASP A 311 12.72 2.21 16.82
CA ASP A 311 13.57 3.08 17.63
C ASP A 311 14.96 3.25 16.95
N LEU A 312 15.52 2.15 16.44
CA LEU A 312 16.78 2.17 15.70
C LEU A 312 16.69 3.00 14.41
N ILE A 313 15.58 2.91 13.68
CA ILE A 313 15.36 3.73 12.47
C ILE A 313 15.39 5.24 12.81
N HIS A 314 14.82 5.63 13.95
CA HIS A 314 14.85 7.03 14.40
C HIS A 314 16.27 7.48 14.78
N GLU A 315 17.08 6.60 15.35
CA GLU A 315 18.50 6.85 15.62
C GLU A 315 19.30 7.03 14.32
N MET A 316 19.09 6.14 13.34
CA MET A 316 19.81 6.14 12.06
C MET A 316 19.49 7.33 11.18
N VAL A 317 18.24 7.81 11.21
CA VAL A 317 17.75 8.91 10.38
C VAL A 317 17.24 10.02 11.28
N PRO A 318 18.10 10.91 11.81
CA PRO A 318 17.65 12.07 12.56
C PRO A 318 16.92 13.07 11.63
N PRO A 319 16.02 13.93 12.15
CA PRO A 319 15.18 14.79 11.32
C PRO A 319 15.99 15.81 10.49
N GLY A 320 17.18 16.20 10.96
CA GLY A 320 18.13 17.03 10.21
C GLY A 320 17.52 18.35 9.70
N SER A 321 18.03 18.84 8.57
CA SER A 321 17.58 20.08 7.91
C SER A 321 16.45 19.86 6.87
N ASP A 322 16.18 18.63 6.44
CA ASP A 322 15.01 18.27 5.61
C ASP A 322 14.14 17.26 6.38
N PRO A 323 13.33 17.73 7.35
CA PRO A 323 12.56 16.85 8.23
C PRO A 323 11.50 16.03 7.48
N GLN A 324 10.99 16.55 6.37
CA GLN A 324 10.00 15.82 5.55
C GLN A 324 10.63 14.62 4.86
N ALA A 325 11.81 14.80 4.25
CA ALA A 325 12.50 13.70 3.60
C ALA A 325 13.06 12.70 4.62
N ALA A 326 13.57 13.19 5.77
CA ALA A 326 14.03 12.31 6.85
C ALA A 326 12.90 11.41 7.36
N GLU A 327 11.73 11.99 7.64
CA GLU A 327 10.55 11.22 8.04
C GLU A 327 10.13 10.22 6.96
N ARG A 328 10.20 10.62 5.69
CA ARG A 328 9.89 9.72 4.58
C ARG A 328 10.83 8.51 4.51
N ILE A 329 12.13 8.73 4.70
CA ILE A 329 13.12 7.64 4.75
C ILE A 329 12.81 6.71 5.92
N ARG A 330 12.46 7.24 7.11
CA ARG A 330 12.06 6.40 8.25
C ARG A 330 10.85 5.54 7.94
N GLN A 331 9.82 6.13 7.33
CA GLN A 331 8.62 5.39 6.96
C GLN A 331 8.94 4.25 5.99
N ILE A 332 9.78 4.49 4.98
CA ILE A 332 10.24 3.46 4.03
C ILE A 332 11.00 2.34 4.77
N LEU A 333 11.93 2.69 5.66
CA LEU A 333 12.69 1.73 6.45
C LEU A 333 11.83 0.99 7.49
N ALA A 334 10.71 1.56 7.92
CA ALA A 334 9.78 0.91 8.86
C ALA A 334 8.93 -0.17 8.17
N MET A 335 8.69 -0.05 6.86
CA MET A 335 7.74 -0.91 6.13
C MET A 335 8.02 -2.42 6.24
N PRO A 336 9.27 -2.94 6.17
CA PRO A 336 9.52 -4.36 6.38
C PRO A 336 8.98 -4.87 7.71
N ALA A 337 9.20 -4.12 8.80
CA ALA A 337 8.72 -4.47 10.12
C ALA A 337 7.20 -4.26 10.26
N LEU A 338 6.66 -3.17 9.71
CA LEU A 338 5.22 -2.87 9.77
C LEU A 338 4.38 -3.88 8.96
N ASN A 339 4.87 -4.37 7.82
CA ASN A 339 4.20 -5.39 7.03
C ASN A 339 4.29 -6.78 7.65
N GLY A 340 5.45 -7.09 8.25
CA GLY A 340 5.60 -8.28 9.09
C GLY A 340 4.61 -8.26 10.27
N PHE A 341 4.43 -7.10 10.90
CA PHE A 341 3.47 -6.95 11.99
C PHE A 341 2.02 -7.12 11.52
N SER A 342 1.66 -6.60 10.34
CA SER A 342 0.35 -6.88 9.73
C SER A 342 0.11 -8.38 9.56
N ALA A 343 1.11 -9.16 9.14
CA ALA A 343 1.00 -10.62 9.07
C ALA A 343 0.83 -11.27 10.45
N VAL A 344 1.48 -10.74 11.50
CA VAL A 344 1.24 -11.17 12.89
C VAL A 344 -0.20 -10.89 13.30
N LEU A 345 -0.76 -9.72 12.97
CA LEU A 345 -2.14 -9.36 13.28
C LEU A 345 -3.15 -10.28 12.57
N GLU A 346 -2.88 -10.72 11.34
CA GLU A 346 -3.72 -11.70 10.65
C GLU A 346 -3.73 -13.06 11.36
N SER A 347 -2.55 -13.55 11.78
CA SER A 347 -2.44 -14.80 12.57
C SER A 347 -3.11 -14.66 13.94
N ALA A 348 -2.94 -13.53 14.62
CA ALA A 348 -3.63 -13.23 15.88
C ALA A 348 -5.15 -13.21 15.69
N ALA A 349 -5.65 -12.63 14.60
CA ALA A 349 -7.07 -12.65 14.26
C ALA A 349 -7.58 -14.08 14.00
N THR A 350 -6.77 -14.98 13.42
CA THR A 350 -7.12 -16.41 13.28
C THR A 350 -7.30 -17.05 14.65
N GLU A 351 -6.39 -16.78 15.59
CA GLU A 351 -6.49 -17.33 16.94
C GLU A 351 -7.70 -16.79 17.72
N ILE A 352 -7.96 -15.49 17.63
CA ILE A 352 -9.17 -14.87 18.21
C ILE A 352 -10.43 -15.54 17.64
N ASP A 353 -10.47 -15.77 16.33
CA ASP A 353 -11.58 -16.42 15.65
C ASP A 353 -11.80 -17.86 16.12
N ARG A 354 -10.71 -18.64 16.24
CA ARG A 354 -10.76 -20.01 16.74
C ARG A 354 -11.28 -20.05 18.18
N ARG A 355 -10.74 -19.20 19.06
CA ARG A 355 -11.19 -19.09 20.46
C ARG A 355 -12.65 -18.67 20.55
N TRP A 356 -13.09 -17.81 19.63
CA TRP A 356 -14.48 -17.38 19.55
C TRP A 356 -15.39 -18.55 19.18
N SER A 357 -15.07 -19.30 18.12
CA SER A 357 -15.85 -20.47 17.70
C SER A 357 -15.99 -21.49 18.83
N GLU A 358 -14.88 -21.84 19.48
CA GLU A 358 -14.83 -22.84 20.55
C GLU A 358 -15.59 -22.41 21.81
N ARG A 359 -15.47 -21.14 22.21
CA ARG A 359 -16.05 -20.66 23.47
C ARG A 359 -17.47 -20.19 23.32
N ILE A 360 -17.79 -19.54 22.20
CA ILE A 360 -19.03 -18.78 22.02
C ILE A 360 -19.80 -19.23 20.76
N GLY A 361 -19.19 -19.14 19.57
CA GLY A 361 -19.89 -19.34 18.29
C GLY A 361 -20.63 -20.68 18.18
N GLU A 362 -19.95 -21.79 18.48
CA GLU A 362 -20.54 -23.13 18.40
C GLU A 362 -21.42 -23.46 19.62
N ARG A 363 -21.00 -23.02 20.81
CA ARG A 363 -21.65 -23.38 22.08
C ARG A 363 -23.01 -22.71 22.28
N PHE A 364 -23.18 -21.53 21.71
CA PHE A 364 -24.39 -20.71 21.87
C PHE A 364 -25.08 -20.46 20.51
N SER A 365 -25.00 -21.43 19.60
CA SER A 365 -25.81 -21.43 18.37
C SER A 365 -27.23 -21.98 18.64
N GLY A 366 -28.23 -21.50 17.90
CA GLY A 366 -29.61 -21.96 17.99
C GLY A 366 -30.40 -21.39 19.17
N GLU A 367 -31.51 -22.05 19.54
CA GLU A 367 -32.35 -21.62 20.66
C GLU A 367 -31.64 -21.78 22.01
N LEU A 368 -31.37 -20.66 22.68
CA LEU A 368 -30.63 -20.62 23.95
C LEU A 368 -31.53 -20.85 25.16
N THR A 369 -31.08 -21.71 26.07
CA THR A 369 -31.66 -21.87 27.42
C THR A 369 -31.36 -20.66 28.30
N GLU A 370 -32.11 -20.50 29.40
CA GLU A 370 -31.83 -19.47 30.40
C GLU A 370 -30.40 -19.55 30.96
N ALA A 371 -29.95 -20.76 31.30
CA ALA A 371 -28.61 -20.99 31.81
C ALA A 371 -27.54 -20.58 30.78
N GLN A 372 -27.80 -20.83 29.49
CA GLN A 372 -26.92 -20.38 28.40
C GLN A 372 -26.94 -18.86 28.24
N LEU A 373 -28.09 -18.20 28.30
CA LEU A 373 -28.18 -16.73 28.24
C LEU A 373 -27.42 -16.08 29.41
N LYS A 374 -27.59 -16.59 30.64
CA LYS A 374 -26.84 -16.13 31.82
C LYS A 374 -25.33 -16.38 31.65
N SER A 375 -24.95 -17.58 31.19
CA SER A 375 -23.54 -17.95 30.95
C SER A 375 -22.86 -17.12 29.87
N LEU A 376 -23.61 -16.66 28.85
CA LEU A 376 -23.07 -15.81 27.79
C LEU A 376 -22.97 -14.34 28.22
N TYR A 377 -24.07 -13.78 28.74
CA TYR A 377 -24.23 -12.33 28.89
C TYR A 377 -23.98 -11.78 30.30
N ALA A 378 -23.75 -12.61 31.33
CA ALA A 378 -23.53 -12.09 32.69
C ALA A 378 -22.42 -11.01 32.71
N PRO A 379 -22.65 -9.82 33.32
CA PRO A 379 -21.79 -8.64 33.11
C PRO A 379 -20.30 -8.80 33.44
N ARG A 380 -19.93 -9.71 34.34
CA ARG A 380 -18.54 -9.96 34.75
C ARG A 380 -18.10 -11.41 34.61
N GLU A 381 -19.04 -12.33 34.76
CA GLU A 381 -18.76 -13.77 34.75
C GLU A 381 -19.16 -14.45 33.45
N GLY A 382 -19.87 -13.73 32.57
CA GLY A 382 -20.31 -14.25 31.29
C GLY A 382 -19.15 -14.41 30.31
N GLU A 383 -19.25 -15.42 29.45
CA GLU A 383 -18.20 -15.72 28.47
C GLU A 383 -17.94 -14.56 27.51
N LEU A 384 -18.97 -13.76 27.14
CA LEU A 384 -18.77 -12.58 26.30
C LEU A 384 -17.92 -11.51 27.00
N ALA A 385 -18.17 -11.26 28.28
CA ALA A 385 -17.41 -10.28 29.06
C ALA A 385 -15.94 -10.74 29.24
N ARG A 386 -15.73 -12.02 29.55
CA ARG A 386 -14.39 -12.62 29.64
C ARG A 386 -13.65 -12.54 28.32
N PHE A 387 -14.26 -12.99 27.23
CA PHE A 387 -13.67 -12.97 25.89
C PHE A 387 -13.21 -11.55 25.49
N ARG A 388 -14.04 -10.54 25.76
CA ARG A 388 -13.68 -9.14 25.49
C ARG A 388 -12.48 -8.70 26.31
N SER A 389 -12.53 -8.87 27.62
CA SER A 389 -11.45 -8.45 28.52
C SER A 389 -10.11 -9.15 28.25
N GLU A 390 -10.16 -10.44 27.89
CA GLU A 390 -8.98 -11.27 27.67
C GLU A 390 -8.36 -11.04 26.29
N LEU A 391 -9.19 -10.88 25.24
CA LEU A 391 -8.72 -10.95 23.85
C LEU A 391 -8.97 -9.69 23.03
N LEU A 392 -10.01 -8.90 23.30
CA LEU A 392 -10.39 -7.77 22.44
C LEU A 392 -10.04 -6.39 22.99
N ASP A 393 -10.13 -6.16 24.30
CA ASP A 393 -9.98 -4.81 24.90
C ASP A 393 -8.59 -4.20 24.67
N THR A 394 -7.58 -5.05 24.47
CA THR A 394 -6.22 -4.62 24.10
C THR A 394 -6.20 -3.97 22.71
N PHE A 395 -7.07 -4.41 21.79
CA PHE A 395 -7.11 -3.97 20.39
C PHE A 395 -8.27 -3.03 20.08
N TYR A 396 -9.31 -2.99 20.92
CA TYR A 396 -10.53 -2.21 20.70
C TYR A 396 -10.82 -1.25 21.87
N ALA A 397 -11.38 -0.09 21.57
CA ALA A 397 -12.06 0.80 22.52
C ALA A 397 -13.30 1.38 21.86
N ASP A 398 -14.41 1.47 22.61
CA ASP A 398 -15.67 2.05 22.12
C ASP A 398 -16.14 1.43 20.78
N GLY A 399 -15.91 0.13 20.61
CA GLY A 399 -16.26 -0.61 19.39
C GLY A 399 -15.40 -0.29 18.15
N ARG A 400 -14.29 0.46 18.31
CA ARG A 400 -13.36 0.82 17.22
C ARG A 400 -11.99 0.20 17.45
N ALA A 401 -11.36 -0.21 16.35
CA ALA A 401 -10.01 -0.73 16.38
C ALA A 401 -9.02 0.38 16.75
N LYS A 402 -8.09 0.08 17.65
CA LYS A 402 -7.00 0.97 18.07
C LYS A 402 -5.82 0.79 17.11
N PRO A 403 -5.10 1.87 16.75
CA PRO A 403 -3.76 1.73 16.19
C PRO A 403 -2.83 1.11 17.25
N ILE A 404 -2.14 0.05 16.87
CA ILE A 404 -1.27 -0.77 17.73
C ILE A 404 0.20 -0.38 17.53
N LEU A 405 0.62 -0.33 16.27
CA LEU A 405 1.97 0.05 15.85
C LEU A 405 1.83 0.95 14.63
N GLU A 406 2.17 2.23 14.78
CA GLU A 406 1.84 3.28 13.80
C GLU A 406 0.34 3.28 13.47
N ASP A 407 -0.02 3.03 12.21
CA ASP A 407 -1.39 2.94 11.70
C ASP A 407 -1.92 1.50 11.64
N ARG A 408 -1.14 0.49 12.05
CA ARG A 408 -1.55 -0.92 12.00
C ARG A 408 -2.55 -1.23 13.10
N ALA A 409 -3.68 -1.83 12.75
CA ALA A 409 -4.75 -2.17 13.65
C ALA A 409 -5.30 -3.57 13.36
N LEU A 410 -5.74 -4.29 14.39
CA LEU A 410 -6.43 -5.57 14.23
C LEU A 410 -7.84 -5.31 13.73
N THR A 411 -8.26 -5.95 12.63
CA THR A 411 -9.57 -5.76 12.01
C THR A 411 -10.49 -6.94 12.26
N LEU A 412 -11.71 -6.66 12.69
CA LEU A 412 -12.80 -7.63 12.85
C LEU A 412 -13.87 -7.41 11.77
N GLY A 413 -14.60 -8.47 11.45
CA GLY A 413 -15.73 -8.45 10.51
C GLY A 413 -16.77 -7.40 10.89
N GLU A 414 -17.40 -6.79 9.88
CA GLU A 414 -18.45 -5.80 10.13
C GLU A 414 -19.68 -6.44 10.79
N GLY A 415 -20.05 -7.66 10.37
CA GLY A 415 -21.14 -8.42 10.97
C GLY A 415 -20.90 -8.68 12.46
N PHE A 416 -19.71 -9.16 12.81
CA PHE A 416 -19.30 -9.39 14.19
C PHE A 416 -19.32 -8.12 15.04
N ARG A 417 -18.79 -7.00 14.52
CA ARG A 417 -18.81 -5.72 15.25
C ARG A 417 -20.22 -5.19 15.48
N ASN A 418 -21.11 -5.34 14.51
CA ASN A 418 -22.51 -4.96 14.65
C ASN A 418 -23.21 -5.85 15.68
N TRP A 419 -22.96 -7.16 15.64
CA TRP A 419 -23.49 -8.09 16.63
C TRP A 419 -23.00 -7.75 18.04
N LEU A 420 -21.70 -7.44 18.22
CA LEU A 420 -21.15 -7.06 19.53
C LEU A 420 -21.87 -5.86 20.15
N ARG A 421 -22.25 -4.87 19.33
CA ARG A 421 -23.01 -3.70 19.79
C ARG A 421 -24.41 -4.10 20.27
N SER A 422 -25.14 -4.88 19.48
CA SER A 422 -26.46 -5.40 19.85
C SER A 422 -26.40 -6.27 21.11
N ALA A 423 -25.33 -7.05 21.26
CA ALA A 423 -25.07 -7.89 22.43
C ALA A 423 -24.88 -7.08 23.73
N ASP A 424 -24.28 -5.88 23.66
CA ASP A 424 -24.15 -4.98 24.81
C ASP A 424 -25.49 -4.38 25.23
N GLU A 425 -26.27 -3.88 24.27
CA GLU A 425 -27.63 -3.37 24.51
C GLU A 425 -28.51 -4.45 25.16
N LEU A 426 -28.36 -5.69 24.67
CA LEU A 426 -29.06 -6.85 25.21
C LEU A 426 -28.67 -7.14 26.66
N ARG A 427 -27.37 -7.17 26.94
CA ARG A 427 -26.85 -7.38 28.29
C ARG A 427 -27.38 -6.30 29.23
N ASP A 428 -27.31 -5.05 28.83
CA ASP A 428 -27.70 -3.92 29.67
C ASP A 428 -29.21 -3.94 29.93
N ALA A 429 -30.03 -4.31 28.94
CA ALA A 429 -31.46 -4.53 29.11
C ALA A 429 -31.77 -5.70 30.06
N MET A 430 -31.01 -6.80 29.96
CA MET A 430 -31.21 -8.00 30.78
C MET A 430 -30.76 -7.82 32.24
N PHE A 431 -29.66 -7.09 32.49
CA PHE A 431 -29.02 -7.04 33.81
C PHE A 431 -29.02 -5.64 34.47
N GLY A 432 -29.54 -4.61 33.80
CA GLY A 432 -29.50 -3.22 34.27
C GLY A 432 -30.27 -2.93 35.56
N SER A 433 -31.24 -3.76 35.94
CA SER A 433 -32.12 -3.54 37.09
C SER A 433 -31.81 -4.45 38.29
N GLY A 434 -30.53 -4.55 38.69
CA GLY A 434 -30.13 -5.23 39.92
C GLY A 434 -29.68 -6.69 39.76
N GLY A 435 -29.13 -7.05 38.59
CA GLY A 435 -28.44 -8.32 38.38
C GLY A 435 -29.32 -9.55 38.09
N ASN A 436 -30.65 -9.42 38.18
CA ASN A 436 -31.58 -10.46 37.77
C ASN A 436 -31.99 -10.26 36.31
N LEU A 437 -32.01 -11.36 35.54
CA LEU A 437 -32.27 -11.36 34.10
C LEU A 437 -33.78 -11.12 33.84
N ARG A 438 -34.17 -9.84 33.66
CA ARG A 438 -35.56 -9.41 33.44
C ARG A 438 -35.63 -8.21 32.50
N ILE A 439 -36.63 -8.20 31.61
CA ILE A 439 -36.93 -7.07 30.73
C ILE A 439 -38.40 -6.66 30.90
N ALA A 440 -38.62 -5.37 31.16
CA ALA A 440 -39.95 -4.78 31.21
C ALA A 440 -40.44 -4.44 29.79
N VAL A 441 -41.45 -5.17 29.31
CA VAL A 441 -42.03 -5.01 27.98
C VAL A 441 -43.43 -4.41 28.11
N ARG A 442 -43.60 -3.16 27.65
CA ARG A 442 -44.88 -2.46 27.75
C ARG A 442 -45.63 -2.53 26.42
N LEU A 443 -46.79 -3.18 26.44
CA LEU A 443 -47.70 -3.26 25.30
C LEU A 443 -48.97 -2.45 25.57
N GLU A 444 -49.46 -1.78 24.54
CA GLU A 444 -50.74 -1.10 24.54
C GLU A 444 -51.65 -1.75 23.50
N GLY A 445 -52.89 -2.04 23.88
CA GLY A 445 -53.81 -2.72 22.98
C GLY A 445 -54.44 -1.76 21.98
N VAL A 446 -54.51 -2.18 20.72
CA VAL A 446 -55.15 -1.44 19.62
C VAL A 446 -56.35 -2.24 19.09
N PRO A 447 -57.47 -1.61 18.70
CA PRO A 447 -58.60 -2.33 18.11
C PRO A 447 -58.18 -3.24 16.95
N SER A 448 -58.60 -4.50 17.01
CA SER A 448 -58.29 -5.52 16.00
C SER A 448 -59.27 -5.47 14.83
N GLN A 449 -58.80 -5.92 13.66
CA GLN A 449 -59.63 -6.04 12.47
C GLN A 449 -59.95 -7.52 12.21
N VAL A 450 -61.14 -7.80 11.69
CA VAL A 450 -61.53 -9.13 11.20
C VAL A 450 -61.73 -9.03 9.69
N ARG A 451 -61.20 -10.00 8.94
CA ARG A 451 -61.42 -10.17 7.51
C ARG A 451 -62.17 -11.47 7.28
N GLY A 452 -63.22 -11.45 6.46
CA GLY A 452 -64.18 -12.55 6.38
C GLY A 452 -65.17 -12.54 7.56
N GLY A 453 -66.22 -13.35 7.50
CA GLY A 453 -67.26 -13.44 8.54
C GLY A 453 -68.10 -12.16 8.67
N ASN A 454 -69.26 -12.10 8.00
CA ASN A 454 -70.13 -10.93 8.04
C ASN A 454 -70.65 -10.66 9.46
N GLY A 455 -70.35 -9.48 10.01
CA GLY A 455 -70.84 -9.05 11.33
C GLY A 455 -70.05 -9.61 12.52
N VAL A 456 -68.91 -10.25 12.28
CA VAL A 456 -68.02 -10.76 13.34
C VAL A 456 -67.06 -9.65 13.80
N LEU A 457 -66.99 -9.42 15.11
CA LEU A 457 -66.08 -8.44 15.72
C LEU A 457 -65.21 -9.12 16.78
N VAL A 458 -63.95 -8.69 16.92
CA VAL A 458 -63.09 -9.15 18.03
C VAL A 458 -63.55 -8.47 19.32
N SER A 459 -64.12 -9.24 20.23
CA SER A 459 -64.62 -8.74 21.52
C SER A 459 -63.53 -8.68 22.59
N ARG A 460 -62.58 -9.62 22.53
CA ARG A 460 -61.54 -9.76 23.55
C ARG A 460 -60.31 -10.46 22.97
N ARG A 461 -59.14 -10.04 23.44
CA ARG A 461 -57.87 -10.76 23.23
C ARG A 461 -57.18 -10.96 24.56
N ASP A 462 -56.50 -12.07 24.73
CA ASP A 462 -55.79 -12.38 25.96
C ASP A 462 -54.40 -12.86 25.59
N LEU A 463 -53.41 -12.01 25.87
CA LEU A 463 -52.00 -12.34 25.75
C LEU A 463 -51.49 -12.79 27.11
N ARG A 464 -51.18 -14.08 27.24
CA ARG A 464 -50.70 -14.69 28.49
C ARG A 464 -49.25 -15.08 28.37
N LEU A 465 -48.49 -14.76 29.41
CA LEU A 465 -47.11 -15.15 29.63
C LEU A 465 -47.06 -16.02 30.89
N THR A 466 -46.70 -17.29 30.75
CA THR A 466 -46.56 -18.22 31.87
C THR A 466 -45.10 -18.28 32.27
N CYS A 467 -44.79 -17.83 33.48
CA CYS A 467 -43.46 -17.84 34.09
C CYS A 467 -43.41 -18.75 35.32
N ALA A 468 -42.20 -19.06 35.80
CA ALA A 468 -42.01 -19.87 37.01
C ALA A 468 -42.72 -19.28 38.24
N GLU A 469 -42.75 -17.95 38.36
CA GLU A 469 -43.41 -17.22 39.46
C GLU A 469 -44.94 -17.16 39.33
N GLY A 470 -45.50 -17.50 38.17
CA GLY A 470 -46.94 -17.44 37.90
C GLY A 470 -47.29 -17.03 36.48
N VAL A 471 -48.58 -16.83 36.23
CA VAL A 471 -49.10 -16.39 34.93
C VAL A 471 -49.34 -14.89 34.97
N ASP A 472 -48.71 -14.14 34.07
CA ASP A 472 -48.98 -12.74 33.79
C ASP A 472 -49.83 -12.62 32.51
N SER A 473 -50.86 -11.78 32.51
CA SER A 473 -51.83 -11.74 31.41
C SER A 473 -52.30 -10.33 31.11
N PHE A 474 -52.32 -9.99 29.82
CA PHE A 474 -52.95 -8.80 29.29
C PHE A 474 -54.21 -9.16 28.52
N THR A 475 -55.36 -9.00 29.17
CA THR A 475 -56.66 -9.12 28.52
C THR A 475 -57.10 -7.77 27.96
N TYR A 476 -57.05 -7.63 26.64
CA TYR A 476 -57.58 -6.47 25.93
C TYR A 476 -59.07 -6.61 25.62
N ARG A 477 -59.84 -5.58 25.99
CA ARG A 477 -61.18 -5.23 25.48
C ARG A 477 -61.12 -3.82 24.89
N GLU A 478 -62.07 -3.44 24.04
CA GLU A 478 -62.11 -2.07 23.50
C GLU A 478 -62.09 -1.03 24.64
N GLY A 479 -61.15 -0.07 24.56
CA GLY A 479 -60.90 0.91 25.63
C GLY A 479 -59.91 0.48 26.73
N THR A 480 -59.30 -0.71 26.64
CA THR A 480 -58.28 -1.16 27.60
C THR A 480 -56.94 -0.48 27.34
N GLY A 481 -56.25 -0.05 28.42
CA GLY A 481 -54.98 0.69 28.35
C GLY A 481 -53.75 -0.18 28.04
N SER A 482 -52.62 0.12 28.69
CA SER A 482 -51.35 -0.59 28.50
C SER A 482 -51.04 -1.56 29.64
N HIS A 483 -50.35 -2.67 29.35
CA HIS A 483 -49.81 -3.62 30.32
C HIS A 483 -48.28 -3.70 30.20
N THR A 484 -47.59 -3.96 31.30
CA THR A 484 -46.13 -4.16 31.30
C THR A 484 -45.81 -5.56 31.78
N PHE A 485 -45.35 -6.40 30.85
CA PHE A 485 -44.85 -7.73 31.15
C PHE A 485 -43.45 -7.65 31.73
N GLN A 486 -43.18 -8.40 32.79
CA GLN A 486 -41.82 -8.63 33.29
C GLN A 486 -41.30 -9.92 32.68
N TRP A 487 -40.79 -9.84 31.46
CA TRP A 487 -40.29 -11.02 30.78
C TRP A 487 -38.96 -11.47 31.39
N SER A 488 -38.82 -12.78 31.55
CA SER A 488 -37.56 -13.47 31.79
C SER A 488 -37.58 -14.81 31.04
N PRO A 489 -36.45 -15.48 30.85
CA PRO A 489 -36.36 -16.82 30.28
C PRO A 489 -37.10 -17.88 31.11
N GLU A 490 -37.42 -17.62 32.38
CA GLU A 490 -38.31 -18.47 33.18
C GLU A 490 -39.76 -18.44 32.66
N CYS A 491 -40.08 -17.50 31.76
CA CYS A 491 -41.34 -17.43 31.03
C CYS A 491 -41.35 -18.39 29.84
N GLN A 492 -41.69 -19.65 30.13
CA GLN A 492 -41.56 -20.80 29.23
C GLN A 492 -42.73 -20.96 28.25
N GLU A 493 -43.83 -20.22 28.41
CA GLU A 493 -44.96 -20.33 27.49
C GLU A 493 -45.60 -18.96 27.26
N VAL A 494 -45.94 -18.68 26.01
CA VAL A 494 -46.79 -17.54 25.65
C VAL A 494 -47.98 -18.04 24.85
N SER A 495 -49.16 -17.47 25.10
CA SER A 495 -50.33 -17.70 24.25
C SER A 495 -51.08 -16.41 23.97
N LEU A 496 -51.44 -16.22 22.70
CA LEU A 496 -52.38 -15.18 22.25
C LEU A 496 -53.70 -15.86 21.87
N ARG A 497 -54.73 -15.53 22.64
CA ARG A 497 -56.09 -16.07 22.48
C ARG A 497 -57.02 -14.95 22.04
N VAL A 498 -57.99 -15.30 21.19
CA VAL A 498 -58.91 -14.34 20.58
C VAL A 498 -60.34 -14.83 20.78
N TRP A 499 -61.20 -13.93 21.22
CA TRP A 499 -62.65 -14.13 21.27
C TRP A 499 -63.31 -13.20 20.28
N VAL A 500 -64.31 -13.72 19.58
CA VAL A 500 -65.14 -12.97 18.67
C VAL A 500 -66.58 -12.97 19.14
N ARG A 501 -67.30 -11.90 18.78
CA ARG A 501 -68.73 -11.76 18.97
C ARG A 501 -69.43 -11.78 17.61
N GLU A 502 -70.49 -12.57 17.54
CA GLU A 502 -71.43 -12.64 16.42
C GLU A 502 -72.85 -12.59 17.00
N GLY A 503 -73.57 -11.48 16.78
CA GLY A 503 -74.82 -11.20 17.49
C GLY A 503 -74.61 -11.07 19.01
N GLU A 504 -75.38 -11.83 19.80
CA GLU A 504 -75.31 -11.86 21.28
C GLU A 504 -74.29 -12.89 21.82
N GLY A 505 -73.74 -13.76 20.96
CA GLY A 505 -72.84 -14.84 21.36
C GLY A 505 -71.37 -14.41 21.32
N GLU A 506 -70.61 -14.74 22.37
CA GLU A 506 -69.14 -14.63 22.40
C GLU A 506 -68.52 -16.04 22.41
N ARG A 507 -67.50 -16.27 21.59
CA ARG A 507 -66.77 -17.54 21.55
C ARG A 507 -65.27 -17.35 21.34
N GLU A 508 -64.48 -18.28 21.87
CA GLU A 508 -63.03 -18.35 21.63
C GLU A 508 -62.75 -18.99 20.26
N LEU A 509 -61.78 -18.45 19.52
CA LEU A 509 -61.30 -19.03 18.27
C LEU A 509 -60.19 -20.05 18.52
N GLN A 510 -60.19 -21.13 17.74
CA GLN A 510 -59.17 -22.19 17.77
C GLN A 510 -58.57 -22.41 16.37
N PRO A 511 -57.26 -22.68 16.24
CA PRO A 511 -56.28 -22.84 17.31
C PRO A 511 -55.79 -21.49 17.87
N ARG A 512 -55.37 -21.47 19.13
CA ARG A 512 -54.65 -20.33 19.72
C ARG A 512 -53.23 -20.24 19.16
N LYS A 513 -52.67 -19.03 19.11
CA LYS A 513 -51.25 -18.84 18.78
C LYS A 513 -50.46 -19.05 20.07
N GLU A 514 -49.60 -20.07 20.10
CA GLU A 514 -48.81 -20.41 21.27
C GLU A 514 -47.37 -20.75 20.89
N ALA A 515 -46.44 -20.43 21.77
CA ALA A 515 -45.05 -20.81 21.67
C ALA A 515 -44.54 -21.23 23.05
N ARG A 516 -43.55 -22.12 23.06
CA ARG A 516 -42.92 -22.64 24.28
C ARG A 516 -41.41 -22.48 24.24
N GLY A 517 -40.81 -22.47 25.41
CA GLY A 517 -39.39 -22.27 25.62
C GLY A 517 -39.06 -20.86 26.13
N PRO A 518 -37.80 -20.63 26.52
CA PRO A 518 -37.34 -19.39 27.14
C PRO A 518 -37.47 -18.18 26.21
N LEU A 519 -37.43 -18.40 24.89
CA LEU A 519 -37.55 -17.36 23.87
C LEU A 519 -38.97 -17.23 23.30
N ALA A 520 -39.97 -17.90 23.88
CA ALA A 520 -41.32 -17.94 23.34
C ALA A 520 -41.95 -16.55 23.18
N PHE A 521 -41.83 -15.68 24.19
CA PHE A 521 -42.35 -14.31 24.15
C PHE A 521 -41.58 -13.39 23.20
N PRO A 522 -40.22 -13.31 23.26
CA PRO A 522 -39.41 -12.67 22.22
C PRO A 522 -39.78 -13.11 20.80
N GLY A 523 -39.88 -14.42 20.57
CA GLY A 523 -40.23 -15.01 19.29
C GLY A 523 -41.61 -14.58 18.81
N LEU A 524 -42.61 -14.65 19.69
CA LEU A 524 -43.97 -14.21 19.36
C LEU A 524 -44.00 -12.73 18.95
N LEU A 525 -43.34 -11.85 19.69
CA LEU A 525 -43.30 -10.41 19.38
C LEU A 525 -42.66 -10.13 18.01
N ARG A 526 -41.68 -10.94 17.61
CA ARG A 526 -41.00 -10.82 16.33
C ARG A 526 -41.82 -11.34 15.14
N GLU A 527 -42.62 -12.38 15.35
CA GLU A 527 -43.52 -12.90 14.30
C GLU A 527 -44.54 -11.85 13.85
N ALA A 528 -44.79 -10.83 14.68
CA ALA A 528 -45.63 -9.71 14.30
C ALA A 528 -45.00 -8.92 13.15
N LYS A 529 -45.83 -8.54 12.18
CA LYS A 529 -45.44 -7.55 11.18
C LYS A 529 -45.33 -6.19 11.86
N ASP A 530 -44.14 -5.59 11.81
CA ASP A 530 -43.92 -4.20 12.22
C ASP A 530 -44.46 -3.25 11.14
N LEU A 531 -45.37 -2.35 11.55
CA LEU A 531 -45.97 -1.33 10.69
C LEU A 531 -45.35 0.07 10.92
N GLY A 532 -44.31 0.15 11.74
CA GLY A 532 -43.65 1.39 12.15
C GLY A 532 -44.14 1.91 13.51
N ALA A 533 -43.29 2.69 14.18
CA ALA A 533 -43.55 3.29 15.49
C ALA A 533 -43.94 2.27 16.60
N GLY A 534 -43.41 1.05 16.52
CA GLY A 534 -43.69 -0.03 17.48
C GLY A 534 -45.05 -0.71 17.28
N HIS A 535 -45.71 -0.50 16.14
CA HIS A 535 -46.99 -1.15 15.84
C HIS A 535 -46.75 -2.58 15.36
N LEU A 536 -47.05 -3.53 16.24
CA LEU A 536 -46.97 -4.97 16.01
C LEU A 536 -48.33 -5.52 15.56
N ARG A 537 -48.37 -6.19 14.39
CA ARG A 537 -49.56 -6.86 13.86
C ARG A 537 -49.34 -8.35 13.64
N TRP A 538 -50.16 -9.17 14.28
CA TRP A 538 -50.25 -10.61 13.98
C TRP A 538 -51.43 -10.88 13.06
N SER A 539 -51.21 -11.65 11.99
CA SER A 539 -52.28 -12.24 11.18
C SER A 539 -52.55 -13.66 11.70
N LEU A 540 -53.76 -13.88 12.22
CA LEU A 540 -54.22 -15.16 12.76
C LEU A 540 -55.32 -15.70 11.85
N SER A 541 -55.03 -16.79 11.16
CA SER A 541 -55.97 -17.43 10.23
C SER A 541 -56.76 -18.52 10.95
N TYR A 542 -58.08 -18.49 10.79
CA TYR A 542 -59.03 -19.45 11.36
C TYR A 542 -59.86 -20.09 10.24
N PRO A 543 -59.32 -21.09 9.51
CA PRO A 543 -59.96 -21.64 8.32
C PRO A 543 -61.31 -22.31 8.61
N GLN A 544 -61.47 -22.92 9.78
CA GLN A 544 -62.73 -23.56 10.20
C GLN A 544 -63.87 -22.54 10.37
N ASP A 545 -63.52 -21.29 10.65
CA ASP A 545 -64.45 -20.19 10.86
C ASP A 545 -64.55 -19.26 9.64
N GLY A 546 -63.71 -19.46 8.62
CA GLY A 546 -63.67 -18.62 7.42
C GLY A 546 -63.25 -17.16 7.69
N ILE A 547 -62.49 -16.92 8.76
CA ILE A 547 -62.06 -15.57 9.17
C ILE A 547 -60.54 -15.47 9.37
N GLU A 548 -60.01 -14.27 9.20
CA GLU A 548 -58.66 -13.87 9.55
C GLU A 548 -58.74 -12.69 10.54
N VAL A 549 -58.04 -12.80 11.67
CA VAL A 549 -57.95 -11.73 12.67
C VAL A 549 -56.60 -11.04 12.57
N LEU A 550 -56.62 -9.71 12.45
CA LEU A 550 -55.44 -8.85 12.57
C LEU A 550 -55.36 -8.34 14.01
N ALA A 551 -54.54 -9.00 14.82
CA ALA A 551 -54.30 -8.61 16.21
C ALA A 551 -53.23 -7.51 16.26
N ASP A 552 -53.59 -6.32 16.74
CA ASP A 552 -52.72 -5.15 16.76
C ASP A 552 -52.34 -4.73 18.21
N TYR A 553 -51.06 -4.49 18.45
CA TYR A 553 -50.54 -3.92 19.69
C TYR A 553 -49.47 -2.85 19.40
N LEU A 554 -49.31 -1.89 20.30
CA LEU A 554 -48.21 -0.91 20.27
C LEU A 554 -47.18 -1.27 21.35
N LEU A 555 -45.96 -1.54 20.92
CA LEU A 555 -44.80 -1.69 21.79
C LEU A 555 -44.32 -0.30 22.23
N ARG A 556 -44.53 0.03 23.51
CA ARG A 556 -44.17 1.33 24.09
C ARG A 556 -42.79 1.34 24.73
N SER A 557 -42.32 0.19 25.21
CA SER A 557 -40.97 0.01 25.76
C SER A 557 -40.58 -1.47 25.79
N GLY A 558 -39.28 -1.75 25.88
CA GLY A 558 -38.75 -3.11 25.94
C GLY A 558 -38.45 -3.73 24.57
N ASP A 559 -38.17 -2.90 23.58
CA ASP A 559 -37.70 -3.24 22.23
C ASP A 559 -36.47 -4.15 22.22
N ALA A 560 -35.61 -4.06 23.24
CA ALA A 560 -34.50 -5.00 23.44
C ALA A 560 -34.95 -6.47 23.46
N VAL A 561 -36.19 -6.77 23.89
CA VAL A 561 -36.73 -8.14 23.87
C VAL A 561 -36.83 -8.71 22.45
N LEU A 562 -37.03 -7.87 21.43
CA LEU A 562 -37.11 -8.28 20.02
C LEU A 562 -35.75 -8.72 19.49
N ALA A 563 -34.67 -8.13 20.02
CA ALA A 563 -33.30 -8.47 19.65
C ALA A 563 -32.87 -9.84 20.20
N ILE A 564 -33.35 -10.24 21.39
CA ILE A 564 -33.00 -11.53 22.05
C ILE A 564 -33.29 -12.72 21.15
N ALA A 565 -34.41 -12.69 20.42
CA ALA A 565 -34.82 -13.77 19.54
C ALA A 565 -33.88 -14.01 18.34
N HIS A 566 -32.82 -13.20 18.17
CA HIS A 566 -31.90 -13.25 17.02
C HIS A 566 -30.42 -13.12 17.36
N THR A 567 -30.03 -13.01 18.62
CA THR A 567 -28.62 -12.90 18.97
C THR A 567 -27.98 -14.29 19.05
N GLU A 568 -28.08 -15.06 17.98
CA GLU A 568 -27.10 -16.13 17.75
C GLU A 568 -25.75 -15.45 17.55
N PRO A 569 -24.74 -15.77 18.36
CA PRO A 569 -23.40 -15.28 18.11
C PRO A 569 -22.95 -15.71 16.71
N PRO A 570 -22.31 -14.83 15.92
CA PRO A 570 -21.76 -15.20 14.62
C PRO A 570 -20.84 -16.40 14.78
N SER A 571 -20.80 -17.30 13.81
CA SER A 571 -19.86 -18.44 13.85
C SER A 571 -18.39 -18.01 13.76
N SER A 572 -18.13 -16.79 13.26
CA SER A 572 -16.80 -16.23 13.09
C SER A 572 -16.77 -14.74 13.40
N THR A 573 -15.66 -14.30 13.98
CA THR A 573 -15.27 -12.91 14.21
C THR A 573 -14.85 -12.17 12.93
N ARG A 574 -14.66 -12.91 11.82
CA ARG A 574 -14.19 -12.38 10.53
C ARG A 574 -15.31 -11.94 9.59
N ASN A 575 -16.54 -12.39 9.84
CA ASN A 575 -17.74 -12.05 9.05
C ASN A 575 -18.45 -10.80 9.56
#